data_AF-A0A6B3HRQ4-F1
#
_entry.id   AF-A0A6B3HRQ4-F1
#
_cell.length_a   1.000
_cell.length_b   1.000
_cell.length_c   1.000
_cell.angle_alpha   90.00
_cell.angle_beta   90.00
_cell.angle_gamma   90.00
#
_symmetry.space_group_name_H-M   'P 1'
#
loop_
_entity.id
_entity.type
_entity.pdbx_description
1 polymer ?
#
loop_
_entity_poly.entity_id
_entity_poly.type
_entity_poly.pdbx_seq_one_letter_code
_entity_poly.pdbx_strand_id
1 'polypeptide(L)' 'GYEIDHMKEELFARIPTAEEVKLLQLPVGELVVELHRTTCTADDTVVEYAVGVHAASRFAREYDFKVPDSAREEEAQS' A
#
# COMPACT_ATOMS: atom_id res chain seq x y z
N GLY A 1 14.27 -15.55 11.00
CA GLY A 1 12.91 -15.04 10.68
C GLY A 1 12.71 -15.18 9.19
N TYR A 2 11.53 -14.84 8.68
CA TYR A 2 11.39 -14.62 7.24
C TYR A 2 11.97 -13.24 6.91
N GLU A 3 12.82 -13.17 5.88
CA GLU A 3 13.35 -11.89 5.38
C GLU A 3 12.37 -11.30 4.37
N ILE A 4 11.96 -10.05 4.61
CA ILE A 4 11.04 -9.33 3.71
C ILE A 4 11.82 -8.92 2.46
N ASP A 5 11.26 -9.24 1.30
CA ASP A 5 11.83 -8.88 0.00
C ASP A 5 11.02 -7.77 -0.68
N HIS A 6 9.72 -7.99 -0.85
CA HIS A 6 8.86 -7.04 -1.53
C HIS A 6 7.46 -6.94 -0.92
N MET A 7 6.74 -5.87 -1.28
CA MET A 7 5.36 -5.66 -0.90
C MET A 7 4.53 -5.19 -2.10
N LYS A 8 3.27 -5.61 -2.14
CA LYS A 8 2.25 -5.09 -3.05
C LYS A 8 1.22 -4.35 -2.22
N GLU A 9 0.90 -3.11 -2.63
CA GLU A 9 -0.15 -2.29 -2.02
C GLU A 9 -1.19 -1.91 -3.07
N GLU A 10 -2.47 -2.15 -2.76
CA GLU A 10 -3.61 -1.79 -3.61
C GLU A 10 -4.53 -0.87 -2.81
N LEU A 11 -4.85 0.30 -3.37
CA LEU A 11 -5.64 1.34 -2.69
C LEU A 11 -6.95 1.60 -3.44
N PHE A 12 -8.06 1.62 -2.69
CA PHE A 12 -9.41 1.79 -3.21
C PHE A 12 -10.15 2.88 -2.45
N ALA A 13 -10.77 3.81 -3.16
CA ALA A 13 -11.73 4.73 -2.55
C ALA A 13 -13.11 4.06 -2.47
N ARG A 14 -13.78 4.16 -1.32
CA ARG A 14 -15.15 3.65 -1.16
C ARG A 14 -15.95 4.38 -0.08
N ILE A 15 -17.25 4.11 -0.04
CA ILE A 15 -18.14 4.53 1.05
C ILE A 15 -17.78 3.72 2.31
N PRO A 16 -17.66 4.35 3.50
CA PRO A 16 -17.43 3.63 4.74
C PRO A 16 -18.66 2.84 5.20
N THR A 17 -18.43 1.76 5.95
CA THR A 17 -19.49 1.08 6.68
C THR A 17 -19.91 1.89 7.91
N ALA A 18 -21.09 1.61 8.47
CA ALA A 18 -21.54 2.29 9.69
C ALA A 18 -20.60 2.08 10.89
N GLU A 19 -19.96 0.91 10.98
CA GLU A 19 -18.98 0.61 12.02
C GLU A 19 -17.70 1.42 11.84
N GLU A 20 -17.21 1.55 10.61
CA GLU A 20 -16.04 2.37 10.29
C GLU A 20 -16.31 3.86 10.53
N VAL A 21 -17.49 4.37 10.16
CA VAL A 21 -17.91 5.74 10.48
C VAL A 21 -17.80 6.00 11.97
N LYS A 22 -18.26 5.06 12.80
CA LYS A 22 -18.21 5.17 14.26
C LYS A 22 -16.78 5.06 14.80
N LEU A 23 -16.02 4.07 14.36
CA LEU A 23 -14.68 3.78 14.87
C LEU A 23 -13.67 4.87 14.49
N LEU A 24 -13.73 5.35 13.24
CA LEU A 24 -12.85 6.38 12.71
C LEU A 24 -13.38 7.81 12.95
N GLN A 25 -14.58 7.93 13.53
CA GLN A 25 -15.27 9.19 13.81
C GLN A 25 -15.34 10.07 12.55
N LEU A 26 -15.90 9.49 11.49
CA LEU A 26 -15.99 10.15 10.19
C LEU A 26 -17.14 11.18 10.21
N PRO A 27 -16.90 12.40 9.68
CA PRO A 27 -17.97 13.30 9.26
C PRO A 27 -18.91 12.63 8.26
N VAL A 28 -20.16 13.11 8.25
CA VAL A 28 -21.16 12.64 7.29
C VAL A 28 -20.67 12.87 5.86
N GLY A 29 -20.71 11.80 5.05
CA GLY A 29 -20.33 11.85 3.64
C GLY A 29 -18.83 11.73 3.36
N GLU A 30 -17.97 11.64 4.38
CA GLU A 30 -16.55 11.39 4.16
C GLU A 30 -16.31 9.96 3.61
N LEU A 31 -15.52 9.86 2.54
CA LEU A 31 -15.07 8.58 1.97
C LEU A 31 -13.92 7.98 2.77
N VAL A 32 -13.66 6.69 2.57
CA VAL A 32 -12.47 6.03 3.08
C VAL A 32 -11.58 5.52 1.95
N VAL A 33 -10.30 5.38 2.27
CA VAL A 33 -9.31 4.66 1.46
C VAL A 33 -9.10 3.31 2.13
N GLU A 34 -9.44 2.23 1.42
CA GLU A 34 -9.11 0.86 1.80
C GLU A 34 -7.78 0.47 1.14
N LEU A 35 -6.84 0.01 1.96
CA LEU A 35 -5.52 -0.46 1.55
C LEU A 35 -5.47 -1.98 1.74
N HIS A 36 -5.13 -2.72 0.70
CA HIS A 36 -4.73 -4.13 0.79
C HIS A 36 -3.21 -4.20 0.62
N ARG A 37 -2.51 -4.75 1.61
CA ARG A 37 -1.06 -4.97 1.58
C ARG A 37 -0.75 -6.44 1.71
N THR A 38 0.08 -6.94 0.79
CA THR A 38 0.71 -8.25 0.87
C THR A 38 2.22 -8.07 0.92
N THR A 39 2.87 -8.68 1.90
CA THR A 39 4.34 -8.67 2.05
C THR A 39 4.88 -10.07 1.87
N CYS A 40 5.93 -10.23 1.08
CA CYS A 40 6.49 -11.52 0.69
C CYS A 40 8.01 -11.58 0.89
N THR A 41 8.53 -12.79 1.05
CA THR A 41 9.95 -13.13 0.90
C THR A 41 10.35 -13.24 -0.57
N ALA A 42 11.65 -13.40 -0.83
CA ALA A 42 12.21 -13.49 -2.19
C ALA A 42 11.74 -14.72 -2.99
N ASP A 43 11.22 -15.75 -2.31
CA ASP A 43 10.62 -16.95 -2.92
C ASP A 43 9.08 -16.88 -2.97
N ASP A 44 8.51 -15.68 -2.87
CA ASP A 44 7.07 -15.39 -2.88
C ASP A 44 6.28 -16.00 -1.69
N THR A 45 6.95 -16.44 -0.62
CA THR A 45 6.24 -16.83 0.61
C THR A 45 5.61 -15.59 1.25
N VAL A 46 4.28 -15.58 1.37
CA VAL A 46 3.55 -14.50 2.05
C VAL A 46 3.84 -14.52 3.55
N VAL A 47 4.36 -13.41 4.07
CA VAL A 47 4.67 -13.24 5.49
C VAL A 47 3.64 -12.37 6.22
N GLU A 48 2.96 -11.48 5.49
CA GLU A 48 1.90 -10.63 6.02
C GLU A 48 0.84 -10.36 4.96
N TYR A 49 -0.43 -10.42 5.37
CA TYR A 49 -1.55 -9.81 4.66
C TYR A 49 -2.29 -8.85 5.59
N ALA A 50 -2.45 -7.59 5.18
CA ALA A 50 -3.09 -6.56 5.98
C ALA A 50 -4.13 -5.78 5.17
N VAL A 51 -5.28 -5.52 5.79
CA VAL A 51 -6.31 -4.61 5.28
C VAL A 51 -6.41 -3.42 6.23
N GLY A 52 -6.18 -2.22 5.69
CA GLY A 52 -6.30 -0.95 6.41
C GLY A 52 -7.44 -0.11 5.85
N VAL A 53 -8.16 0.61 6.71
CA VAL A 53 -9.18 1.58 6.31
C VAL A 53 -8.84 2.94 6.91
N HIS A 54 -8.69 3.95 6.06
CA HIS A 54 -8.27 5.29 6.45
C HIS A 54 -9.29 6.34 6.03
N ALA A 55 -9.51 7.36 6.88
CA ALA A 55 -10.31 8.53 6.54
C ALA A 55 -9.65 9.26 5.36
N ALA A 56 -10.37 9.42 4.24
CA ALA A 56 -9.78 9.94 3.01
C ALA A 56 -9.24 11.37 3.16
N SER A 57 -9.84 12.20 4.02
CA SER A 57 -9.37 13.57 4.25
C SER A 57 -8.06 13.66 5.02
N ARG A 58 -7.62 12.56 5.66
CA ARG A 58 -6.47 12.51 6.58
C ARG A 58 -5.38 11.54 6.10
N PHE A 59 -5.60 10.89 4.97
CA PHE A 59 -4.69 9.88 4.44
C PHE A 59 -3.92 10.41 3.24
N ALA A 60 -2.60 10.26 3.29
CA ALA A 60 -1.71 10.53 2.18
C ALA A 60 -0.66 9.41 2.09
N ARG A 61 -0.38 8.98 0.86
CA ARG A 61 0.74 8.09 0.51
C ARG A 61 1.60 8.84 -0.49
N GLU A 62 2.90 8.90 -0.19
CA GLU A 62 3.90 9.51 -1.07
C GLU A 62 4.99 8.47 -1.32
N TYR A 63 5.42 8.38 -2.58
CA TYR A 63 6.53 7.55 -2.99
C TYR A 63 7.47 8.41 -3.83
N ASP A 64 8.75 8.38 -3.49
CA ASP A 64 9.82 9.00 -4.27
C ASP A 64 10.86 7.91 -4.56
N PHE A 65 10.99 7.55 -5.83
CA PHE A 65 11.98 6.57 -6.28
C PHE A 65 12.69 7.07 -7.52
N LYS A 66 13.99 6.79 -7.57
CA LYS A 66 14.80 7.06 -8.75
C LYS A 66 14.46 6.05 -9.83
N VAL A 67 14.06 6.52 -10.99
CA VAL A 67 13.96 5.68 -12.19
C VAL A 67 15.39 5.39 -12.65
N PRO A 68 15.80 4.11 -12.76
CA PRO A 68 17.10 3.77 -13.34
C PRO A 68 17.16 4.30 -14.77
N ASP A 69 18.32 4.83 -15.17
CA ASP A 69 18.55 5.18 -16.57
C ASP A 69 18.67 3.88 -17.36
N SER A 70 17.62 3.54 -18.11
CA SER A 70 17.53 2.29 -18.89
C SER A 70 18.62 2.19 -19.96
N ALA A 71 19.34 3.27 -20.27
CA ALA A 71 20.48 3.27 -21.17
C ALA A 71 21.81 2.83 -20.52
N ARG A 72 21.88 2.65 -19.18
CA ARG A 72 23.13 2.30 -18.47
C ARG A 72 23.25 0.84 -18.04
N GLU A 73 22.18 0.04 -18.16
CA GLU A 73 22.22 -1.38 -17.77
C GLU A 73 23.05 -2.24 -18.74
N GLU A 74 23.27 -1.80 -19.99
CA GLU A 74 24.11 -2.54 -20.95
C GLU A 74 25.61 -2.52 -20.61
N GLU A 75 26.11 -1.52 -19.87
CA GLU A 75 27.55 -1.42 -19.57
C GLU A 75 27.99 -2.29 -18.38
N ALA A 76 27.06 -2.74 -17.53
CA ALA A 76 27.38 -3.52 -16.32
C ALA A 76 27.50 -5.03 -16.56
N GLN A 77 27.24 -5.51 -17.78
CA GLN A 77 27.35 -6.93 -18.17
C GLN A 77 28.52 -7.21 -19.15
N SER A 78 29.43 -6.23 -19.34
CA SER A 78 30.63 -6.35 -20.19
C SER A 78 31.89 -6.71 -19.39
#